data_AF-A0A359M322-F1
#
_entry.id   AF-A0A359M322-F1
#
_cell.length_a   1.000
_cell.length_b   1.000
_cell.length_c   1.000
_cell.angle_alpha   90.00
_cell.angle_beta   90.00
_cell.angle_gamma   90.00
#
_symmetry.space_group_name_H-M   'P 1'
#
loop_
_entity.id
_entity.type
_entity.pdbx_description
1 polymer ?
#
loop_
_entity_poly.entity_id
_entity_poly.type
_entity_poly.pdbx_seq_one_letter_code
_entity_poly.pdbx_strand_id
1 'polypeptide(L)'
;MFDTRYYLMAVVALFYRATVLDFAERTALTSKRLYNDYEDGKYSAENIAMVGGLRAQFLHFSNYWHFDELANKDEEIEHFEMMCRVYRIAPMKAEIENEVEKLNSMLTEYYTRQSTEAVNRLAVVSMVLGAGAVVTGF
;
A
#
# COMPACT_ATOMS: atom_id res chain seq x y z
N MET A 1 -35.92 4.95 -13.87
CA MET A 1 -36.04 3.91 -14.91
C MET A 1 -34.65 3.55 -15.40
N PHE A 2 -33.94 2.72 -14.64
CA PHE A 2 -32.65 2.10 -14.97
C PHE A 2 -32.50 0.81 -14.13
N ASP A 3 -33.50 -0.08 -14.20
CA ASP A 3 -33.57 -1.29 -13.35
C ASP A 3 -33.07 -2.55 -14.07
N THR A 4 -32.33 -2.41 -15.18
CA THR A 4 -31.78 -3.57 -15.90
C THR A 4 -30.47 -4.02 -15.26
N ARG A 5 -30.24 -5.35 -15.21
CA ARG A 5 -29.00 -5.93 -14.67
C ARG A 5 -27.74 -5.40 -15.36
N TYR A 6 -27.80 -5.19 -16.67
CA TYR A 6 -26.70 -4.61 -17.44
C TYR A 6 -26.35 -3.18 -17.02
N TYR A 7 -27.34 -2.37 -16.64
CA TYR A 7 -27.08 -1.04 -16.10
C TYR A 7 -26.35 -1.14 -14.76
N LEU A 8 -26.79 -2.02 -13.87
CA LEU A 8 -26.12 -2.25 -12.58
C LEU A 8 -24.68 -2.72 -12.77
N MET A 9 -24.42 -3.64 -13.70
CA MET A 9 -23.07 -4.10 -14.06
C MET A 9 -22.19 -2.95 -14.54
N ALA A 10 -22.72 -2.08 -15.42
CA ALA A 10 -21.99 -0.91 -15.89
C ALA A 10 -21.65 0.06 -14.74
N VAL A 11 -22.60 0.28 -13.82
CA VAL A 11 -22.37 1.12 -12.63
C VAL A 11 -21.27 0.53 -11.74
N VAL A 12 -21.28 -0.78 -11.50
CA VAL A 12 -20.24 -1.44 -10.70
C VAL A 12 -18.87 -1.37 -11.39
N ALA A 13 -18.80 -1.62 -12.70
CA ALA A 13 -17.55 -1.50 -13.46
C ALA A 13 -16.98 -0.07 -13.43
N LEU A 14 -17.85 0.95 -13.54
CA LEU A 14 -17.47 2.35 -13.40
C LEU A 14 -17.02 2.69 -11.98
N PHE A 15 -17.67 2.14 -10.95
CA PHE A 15 -17.26 2.28 -9.56
C PHE A 15 -15.86 1.70 -9.34
N TYR A 16 -15.58 0.50 -9.86
CA TYR A 16 -14.24 -0.09 -9.81
C TYR A 16 -13.22 0.78 -10.52
N ARG A 17 -13.55 1.28 -11.72
CA ARG A 17 -12.66 2.18 -12.46
C ARG A 17 -12.34 3.45 -11.68
N ALA A 18 -13.34 4.12 -11.13
CA ALA A 18 -13.16 5.34 -10.35
C ALA A 18 -12.32 5.08 -9.09
N THR A 19 -12.60 3.98 -8.39
CA THR A 19 -11.90 3.61 -7.16
C THR A 19 -10.42 3.31 -7.41
N VAL A 20 -10.13 2.55 -8.47
CA VAL A 20 -8.76 2.25 -8.88
C VAL A 20 -8.02 3.53 -9.31
N LEU A 21 -8.68 4.47 -9.98
CA LEU A 21 -8.09 5.77 -10.30
C LEU A 21 -7.78 6.62 -9.06
N ASP A 22 -8.68 6.66 -8.07
CA ASP A 22 -8.44 7.32 -6.78
C ASP A 22 -7.22 6.72 -6.07
N PHE A 23 -7.12 5.39 -6.03
CA PHE A 23 -5.95 4.73 -5.45
C PHE A 23 -4.66 5.06 -6.20
N ALA A 24 -4.68 5.14 -7.53
CA ALA A 24 -3.50 5.51 -8.30
C ALA A 24 -3.02 6.93 -7.94
N GLU A 25 -3.94 7.90 -7.88
CA GLU A 25 -3.62 9.28 -7.48
C GLU A 25 -3.06 9.33 -6.06
N ARG A 26 -3.71 8.68 -5.10
CA ARG A 26 -3.29 8.67 -3.70
C ARG A 26 -1.96 7.97 -3.50
N THR A 27 -1.68 6.93 -4.27
CA THR A 27 -0.38 6.24 -4.26
C THR A 27 0.72 7.15 -4.78
N ALA A 28 0.48 7.85 -5.89
CA ALA A 28 1.43 8.84 -6.43
C ALA A 28 1.69 10.00 -5.47
N LEU A 29 0.66 10.57 -4.84
CA LEU A 29 0.79 11.63 -3.83
C LEU A 29 1.56 11.16 -2.60
N THR A 30 1.27 9.95 -2.13
CA THR A 30 1.95 9.33 -1.00
C THR A 30 3.44 9.11 -1.31
N SER A 31 3.74 8.58 -2.50
CA SER A 31 5.11 8.39 -2.98
C SER A 31 5.88 9.72 -3.03
N LYS A 32 5.28 10.77 -3.60
CA LYS A 32 5.87 12.11 -3.65
C LYS A 32 6.16 12.67 -2.25
N ARG A 33 5.22 12.50 -1.31
CA ARG A 33 5.39 12.98 0.07
C ARG A 33 6.52 12.24 0.79
N LEU A 34 6.61 10.92 0.61
CA LEU A 34 7.71 10.12 1.16
C LEU A 34 9.06 10.52 0.56
N TYR A 35 9.13 10.78 -0.75
CA TYR A 35 10.37 11.23 -1.39
C TYR A 35 10.92 12.51 -0.73
N ASN A 36 10.05 13.49 -0.46
CA ASN A 36 10.47 14.74 0.20
C ASN A 36 10.95 14.49 1.65
N ASP A 37 10.23 13.68 2.43
CA ASP A 37 10.63 13.31 3.80
C ASP A 37 11.99 12.57 3.84
N TYR A 38 12.28 11.80 2.80
CA TYR A 38 13.57 11.11 2.68
C TYR A 38 14.72 12.11 2.50
N GLU A 39 14.53 13.18 1.70
CA GLU A 39 15.51 14.25 1.56
C GLU A 39 15.73 15.02 2.88
N ASP A 40 14.67 15.20 3.68
CA ASP A 40 14.73 15.81 5.01
C ASP A 40 15.33 14.87 6.10
N GLY A 41 15.64 13.62 5.73
CA GLY A 41 16.40 12.66 6.53
C GLY A 41 15.59 11.92 7.60
N LYS A 42 14.27 12.13 7.70
CA LYS A 42 13.37 11.37 8.58
C LYS A 42 11.93 11.31 8.05
N TYR A 43 11.38 10.11 7.98
CA TYR A 43 9.93 9.95 7.80
C TYR A 43 9.15 10.36 9.06
N SER A 44 8.18 11.24 8.88
CA SER A 44 7.21 11.59 9.92
C SER A 44 6.26 10.44 10.23
N ALA A 45 5.85 10.30 11.51
CA ALA A 45 4.88 9.28 11.92
C ALA A 45 3.54 9.36 11.15
N GLU A 46 3.17 10.57 10.73
CA GLU A 46 2.00 10.82 9.88
C GLU A 46 2.14 10.13 8.51
N ASN A 47 3.31 10.22 7.87
CA ASN A 47 3.54 9.60 6.58
C ASN A 47 3.56 8.07 6.64
N ILE A 48 4.07 7.52 7.74
CA ILE A 48 4.01 6.08 8.00
C ILE A 48 2.55 5.63 8.17
N ALA A 49 1.75 6.34 8.96
CA ALA A 49 0.33 6.06 9.14
C ALA A 49 -0.44 6.19 7.81
N MET A 50 -0.07 7.16 6.97
CA MET A 50 -0.65 7.36 5.64
C MET A 50 -0.41 6.17 4.71
N VAL A 51 0.82 5.65 4.63
CA VAL A 51 1.12 4.45 3.82
C VAL A 51 0.39 3.22 4.35
N GLY A 52 0.41 3.01 5.68
CA GLY A 52 -0.31 1.91 6.30
C GLY A 52 -1.83 1.99 6.05
N GLY A 53 -2.40 3.18 6.14
CA GLY A 53 -3.81 3.44 5.84
C GLY A 53 -4.15 3.20 4.37
N LEU A 54 -3.30 3.66 3.43
CA LEU A 54 -3.47 3.41 2.00
C LEU A 54 -3.48 1.91 1.69
N ARG A 55 -2.52 1.16 2.25
CA ARG A 55 -2.45 -0.30 2.09
C ARG A 55 -3.67 -1.00 2.67
N ALA A 56 -4.10 -0.63 3.87
CA ALA A 56 -5.28 -1.23 4.50
C ALA A 56 -6.55 -0.99 3.69
N GLN A 57 -6.73 0.23 3.17
CA GLN A 57 -7.87 0.58 2.33
C GLN A 57 -7.85 -0.16 1.00
N PHE A 58 -6.68 -0.28 0.35
CA PHE A 58 -6.54 -1.03 -0.88
C PHE A 58 -6.86 -2.52 -0.69
N LEU A 59 -6.37 -3.13 0.39
CA LEU A 59 -6.70 -4.52 0.74
C LEU A 59 -8.20 -4.70 1.01
N HIS A 60 -8.82 -3.75 1.72
CA HIS A 60 -10.26 -3.79 1.96
C HIS A 60 -11.05 -3.70 0.65
N PHE A 61 -10.67 -2.80 -0.26
CA PHE A 61 -11.26 -2.74 -1.59
C PHE A 61 -11.08 -4.06 -2.37
N SER A 62 -9.84 -4.56 -2.44
CA SER A 62 -9.51 -5.76 -3.21
C SER A 62 -10.24 -7.01 -2.73
N ASN A 63 -10.46 -7.14 -1.42
CA ASN A 63 -11.00 -8.36 -0.83
C ASN A 63 -12.50 -8.31 -0.54
N TYR A 64 -13.06 -7.11 -0.34
CA TYR A 64 -14.46 -6.96 0.08
C TYR A 64 -15.34 -6.32 -1.00
N TRP A 65 -14.81 -5.35 -1.76
CA TRP A 65 -15.61 -4.58 -2.71
C TRP A 65 -15.40 -5.02 -4.17
N HIS A 66 -14.24 -5.59 -4.49
CA HIS A 66 -13.93 -6.11 -5.82
C HIS A 66 -14.34 -7.57 -5.94
N PHE A 67 -15.27 -7.86 -6.85
CA PHE A 67 -15.74 -9.20 -7.17
C PHE A 67 -15.31 -9.56 -8.58
N ASP A 68 -14.78 -10.77 -8.75
CA ASP A 68 -14.45 -11.30 -10.07
C ASP A 68 -15.73 -11.77 -10.80
N GLU A 69 -16.74 -12.23 -10.05
CA GLU A 69 -18.04 -12.68 -10.56
C GLU A 69 -19.18 -11.94 -9.86
N LEU A 70 -20.05 -11.26 -10.63
CA LEU A 70 -21.22 -10.53 -10.11
C LEU A 70 -22.56 -11.25 -10.34
N ALA A 71 -22.57 -12.30 -11.16
CA ALA A 71 -23.79 -12.99 -11.59
C ALA A 71 -23.54 -14.49 -11.74
N ASN A 72 -24.60 -15.28 -11.61
CA ASN A 72 -24.53 -16.75 -11.75
C ASN A 72 -24.79 -17.25 -13.18
N LYS A 73 -24.98 -16.34 -14.15
CA LYS A 73 -25.24 -16.69 -15.56
C LYS A 73 -24.01 -16.37 -16.38
N ASP A 74 -23.58 -17.34 -17.19
CA ASP A 74 -22.36 -17.24 -18.00
C ASP A 74 -22.35 -16.00 -18.92
N GLU A 75 -23.47 -15.72 -19.59
CA GLU A 75 -23.63 -14.54 -20.46
C GLU A 75 -23.44 -13.21 -19.70
N GLU A 76 -23.95 -13.14 -18.48
CA GLU A 76 -23.87 -11.96 -17.62
C GLU A 76 -22.44 -11.76 -17.09
N ILE A 77 -21.72 -12.86 -16.79
CA ILE A 77 -20.30 -12.84 -16.42
C ILE A 77 -19.45 -12.33 -17.59
N GLU A 78 -19.61 -12.91 -18.78
CA GLU A 78 -18.83 -12.54 -19.96
C GLU A 78 -18.99 -11.05 -20.31
N HIS A 79 -20.23 -10.54 -20.25
CA HIS A 79 -20.49 -9.13 -20.48
C HIS A 79 -19.83 -8.22 -19.44
N PHE A 80 -19.86 -8.60 -18.16
CA PHE A 80 -19.21 -7.83 -17.11
C PHE A 80 -17.67 -7.84 -17.25
N GLU A 81 -17.09 -9.01 -17.49
CA GLU A 81 -15.65 -9.16 -17.74
C GLU A 81 -15.18 -8.31 -18.92
N MET A 82 -15.98 -8.27 -20.01
CA MET A 82 -15.69 -7.43 -21.17
C MET A 82 -15.67 -5.94 -20.81
N MET A 83 -16.62 -5.46 -20.00
CA MET A 83 -16.61 -4.08 -19.50
C MET A 83 -15.38 -3.80 -18.64
N CYS A 84 -15.07 -4.71 -17.71
CA CYS A 84 -13.92 -4.57 -16.82
C CYS A 84 -12.58 -4.55 -17.58
N ARG A 85 -12.49 -5.35 -18.65
CA ARG A 85 -11.33 -5.39 -19.56
C ARG A 85 -11.18 -4.08 -20.33
N VAL A 86 -12.26 -3.52 -20.88
CA VAL A 86 -12.25 -2.22 -21.57
C VAL A 86 -11.79 -1.11 -20.63
N TYR A 87 -12.26 -1.11 -19.39
CA TYR A 87 -11.83 -0.15 -18.36
C TYR A 87 -10.46 -0.45 -17.75
N ARG A 88 -9.77 -1.52 -18.19
CA ARG A 88 -8.44 -1.91 -17.70
C ARG A 88 -8.37 -2.00 -16.17
N ILE A 89 -9.42 -2.51 -15.53
CA ILE A 89 -9.51 -2.56 -14.06
C ILE A 89 -8.44 -3.50 -13.47
N ALA A 90 -8.40 -4.74 -13.94
CA ALA A 90 -7.44 -5.74 -13.48
C ALA A 90 -5.96 -5.32 -13.61
N PRO A 91 -5.45 -4.87 -14.78
CA PRO A 91 -4.06 -4.46 -14.90
C PRO A 91 -3.74 -3.26 -14.00
N MET A 92 -4.65 -2.29 -13.90
CA MET A 92 -4.41 -1.09 -13.08
C MET A 92 -4.46 -1.41 -11.58
N LYS A 93 -5.34 -2.30 -11.14
CA LYS A 93 -5.34 -2.84 -9.78
C LYS A 93 -4.00 -3.51 -9.45
N ALA A 94 -3.48 -4.35 -10.35
CA ALA A 94 -2.19 -5.02 -10.16
C ALA A 94 -1.00 -4.06 -10.14
N GLU A 95 -1.01 -3.01 -10.97
CA GLU A 95 -0.02 -1.94 -10.94
C GLU A 95 0.00 -1.24 -9.57
N ILE A 96 -1.18 -0.85 -9.06
CA ILE A 96 -1.31 -0.18 -7.75
C ILE A 96 -0.89 -1.10 -6.61
N GLU A 97 -1.26 -2.38 -6.66
CA GLU A 97 -0.86 -3.36 -5.65
C GLU A 97 0.67 -3.42 -5.51
N ASN A 98 1.36 -3.50 -6.66
CA ASN A 98 2.82 -3.50 -6.71
C ASN A 98 3.43 -2.19 -6.18
N GLU A 99 2.85 -1.04 -6.54
CA GLU A 99 3.31 0.26 -6.03
C GLU A 99 3.13 0.38 -4.51
N VAL A 100 1.97 -0.01 -3.97
CA VAL A 100 1.68 -0.01 -2.53
C VAL A 100 2.61 -0.96 -1.78
N GLU A 101 2.91 -2.14 -2.34
CA GLU A 101 3.85 -3.09 -1.76
C GLU A 101 5.29 -2.54 -1.73
N LYS A 102 5.71 -1.86 -2.80
CA LYS A 102 7.01 -1.16 -2.87
C LYS A 102 7.11 -0.03 -1.83
N LEU A 103 6.06 0.76 -1.66
CA LEU A 103 6.04 1.81 -0.63
C LEU A 103 6.16 1.21 0.78
N ASN A 104 5.46 0.11 1.04
CA ASN A 104 5.50 -0.56 2.34
C ASN A 104 6.86 -1.23 2.62
N SER A 105 7.48 -1.84 1.61
CA SER A 105 8.82 -2.43 1.74
C SER A 105 9.89 -1.37 1.98
N MET A 106 9.85 -0.25 1.25
CA MET A 106 10.74 0.90 1.47
C MET A 106 10.68 1.42 2.93
N LEU A 107 9.48 1.57 3.50
CA LEU A 107 9.32 1.97 4.90
C LEU A 107 9.90 0.92 5.86
N THR A 108 9.66 -0.36 5.58
CA THR A 108 10.16 -1.46 6.41
C THR A 108 11.69 -1.49 6.42
N GLU A 109 12.31 -1.38 5.25
CA GLU A 109 13.78 -1.31 5.10
C GLU A 109 14.38 -0.13 5.86
N TYR A 110 13.75 1.04 5.79
CA TYR A 110 14.18 2.22 6.53
C TYR A 110 14.17 1.96 8.06
N TYR A 111 13.12 1.34 8.58
CA TYR A 111 13.03 0.99 10.00
C TYR A 111 14.06 -0.06 10.43
N THR A 112 14.25 -1.11 9.63
CA THR A 112 15.27 -2.13 9.90
C THR A 112 16.66 -1.50 9.95
N ARG A 113 16.94 -0.54 9.07
CA ARG A 113 18.21 0.19 9.07
C ARG A 113 18.38 1.05 10.32
N GLN A 114 17.37 1.85 10.69
CA GLN A 114 17.42 2.64 11.93
C GLN A 114 17.58 1.77 13.19
N SER A 115 16.85 0.66 13.27
CA SER A 115 16.94 -0.28 14.40
C SER A 115 18.34 -0.87 14.51
N THR A 116 18.92 -1.27 13.37
CA THR A 116 20.29 -1.81 13.31
C THR A 116 21.33 -0.79 13.76
N GLU A 117 21.20 0.48 13.34
CA GLU A 117 22.08 1.57 13.79
C GLU A 117 21.94 1.84 15.30
N ALA A 118 20.72 1.82 15.83
CA ALA A 118 20.48 1.98 17.27
C ALA A 118 21.10 0.84 18.09
N VAL A 119 20.92 -0.41 17.65
CA VAL A 119 21.55 -1.59 18.27
C VAL A 119 23.07 -1.49 18.23
N ASN A 120 23.65 -1.09 17.09
CA ASN A 120 25.10 -0.92 16.98
C ASN A 120 25.63 0.18 17.93
N ARG A 121 24.92 1.32 18.03
CA ARG A 121 25.28 2.37 19.00
C ARG A 121 25.21 1.88 20.44
N LEU A 122 24.17 1.13 20.79
CA LEU A 122 24.04 0.51 22.11
C LEU A 122 25.15 -0.49 22.38
N ALA A 123 25.52 -1.32 21.40
CA ALA A 123 26.61 -2.27 21.51
C ALA A 123 27.95 -1.56 21.78
N VAL A 124 28.23 -0.45 21.08
CA VAL A 124 29.43 0.38 21.33
C VAL A 124 29.43 0.95 22.75
N VAL A 125 28.30 1.51 23.21
CA VAL A 125 28.18 2.04 24.58
C VAL A 125 28.39 0.93 25.61
N SER A 126 27.78 -0.23 25.42
CA SER A 126 27.96 -1.41 26.29
C SER A 126 29.39 -1.91 26.30
N MET A 127 30.09 -1.91 25.15
CA MET A 127 31.51 -2.27 25.08
C MET A 127 32.39 -1.29 25.86
N VAL A 128 32.14 0.02 25.74
CA VAL A 128 32.89 1.05 26.47
C VAL A 128 32.64 0.97 27.98
N LEU A 129 31.38 0.83 28.40
CA LEU A 129 31.02 0.71 29.81
C LEU A 129 31.51 -0.62 30.40
N GLY A 130 31.41 -1.72 29.66
CA GLY A 130 31.93 -3.03 30.06
C GLY A 130 33.46 -3.04 30.20
N ALA A 131 34.18 -2.44 29.23
CA ALA A 131 35.62 -2.26 29.34
C ALA A 131 35.99 -1.35 30.52
N GLY A 132 35.22 -0.29 30.77
CA GLY A 132 35.39 0.60 31.92
C GLY A 132 35.21 -0.13 33.25
N ALA A 133 34.18 -0.98 33.38
CA ALA A 133 33.93 -1.78 34.59
C ALA A 133 35.05 -2.79 34.87
N VAL A 134 35.56 -3.46 33.83
CA VAL A 134 36.71 -4.38 33.94
C VAL A 134 37.98 -3.66 34.41
N VAL A 135 38.21 -2.42 33.96
CA VAL A 135 39.38 -1.62 34.35
C VAL A 135 39.25 -1.05 35.77
N THR A 136 38.03 -0.71 36.22
CA THR A 136 37.79 -0.16 37.55
C THR A 136 37.54 -1.20 38.64
N GLY A 137 37.39 -2.48 38.27
CA GLY A 137 37.37 -3.61 39.20
C GLY A 137 36.05 -3.81 39.96
N PHE A 138 34.94 -3.35 39.39
CA PHE A 138 33.60 -3.78 39.80
C PHE A 138 33.21 -5.12 39.16
#